data_AF-A0A3D2WEY6-F1
#
_entry.id   AF-A0A3D2WEY6-F1
#
_cell.length_a   1.000
_cell.length_b   1.000
_cell.length_c   1.000
_cell.angle_alpha   90.00
_cell.angle_beta   90.00
_cell.angle_gamma   90.00
#
_symmetry.space_group_name_H-M   'P 1'
#
loop_
_entity.id
_entity.type
_entity.pdbx_description
1 polymer ?
#
loop_
_entity_poly.entity_id
_entity_poly.type
_entity_poly.pdbx_seq_one_letter_code
_entity_poly.pdbx_strand_id
1 'polypeptide(L)'
;MSKIIRAIGILLVVGLAMGLQSLNGSETVTLELGVITLYDVPITAVAFFGLLAGMVIMLVASIHNDLRVRRILRDRLTEEDSEERARFTDHRQHDLFGKDDEES
;
A
#
# COMPACT_ATOMS: atom_id res chain seq x y z
N MET A 1 -5.55 -21.04 3.65
CA MET A 1 -6.71 -20.33 4.24
C MET A 1 -7.91 -21.26 4.18
N SER A 2 -8.52 -21.59 5.32
CA SER A 2 -9.55 -22.64 5.36
C SER A 2 -10.80 -22.20 4.58
N LYS A 3 -11.40 -23.14 3.83
CA LYS A 3 -12.63 -22.90 3.05
C LYS A 3 -13.76 -22.32 3.91
N ILE A 4 -13.74 -22.64 5.22
CA ILE A 4 -14.68 -22.18 6.24
C ILE A 4 -14.53 -20.67 6.49
N ILE A 5 -13.31 -20.15 6.65
CA ILE A 5 -13.09 -18.70 6.85
C ILE A 5 -13.59 -17.92 5.63
N ARG A 6 -13.34 -18.44 4.43
CA ARG A 6 -13.87 -17.84 3.19
C ARG A 6 -15.40 -17.88 3.13
N ALA A 7 -16.02 -18.99 3.52
CA ALA A 7 -17.48 -19.11 3.54
C ALA A 7 -18.13 -18.17 4.56
N ILE A 8 -17.56 -18.05 5.76
CA ILE A 8 -18.02 -17.13 6.80
C ILE A 8 -17.91 -15.67 6.31
N GLY A 9 -16.79 -15.29 5.71
CA GLY A 9 -16.60 -13.95 5.16
C GLY A 9 -17.65 -13.59 4.10
N ILE A 10 -17.92 -14.52 3.17
CA ILE A 10 -18.96 -14.33 2.15
C ILE A 10 -20.34 -14.19 2.81
N LEU A 11 -20.67 -15.07 3.76
CA LEU A 11 -21.97 -15.05 4.44
C LEU A 11 -22.18 -13.77 5.26
N LEU A 12 -21.14 -13.24 5.88
CA LEU A 12 -21.17 -11.97 6.59
C LEU A 12 -21.46 -10.80 5.64
N VAL A 13 -20.77 -10.74 4.51
CA VAL A 13 -20.97 -9.69 3.49
C VAL A 13 -22.38 -9.75 2.92
N VAL A 14 -22.85 -10.94 2.55
CA VAL A 14 -24.20 -11.13 2.01
C VAL A 14 -25.25 -10.81 3.06
N GLY A 15 -25.08 -11.28 4.31
CA GLY A 15 -26.00 -11.00 5.40
C GLY A 15 -26.09 -9.51 5.72
N LEU A 16 -24.96 -8.80 5.73
CA LEU A 16 -24.93 -7.36 5.93
C LEU A 16 -25.64 -6.62 4.79
N ALA A 17 -25.40 -7.02 3.53
CA ALA A 17 -26.06 -6.45 2.36
C ALA A 17 -27.58 -6.65 2.41
N MET A 18 -28.05 -7.86 2.73
CA MET A 18 -29.48 -8.17 2.85
C MET A 18 -30.13 -7.41 4.02
N GLY A 19 -29.47 -7.34 5.18
CA GLY A 19 -29.98 -6.60 6.34
C GLY A 19 -30.10 -5.11 6.07
N LEU A 20 -29.09 -4.51 5.43
CA LEU A 20 -29.17 -3.12 5.00
C LEU A 20 -30.29 -2.90 3.99
N GLN A 21 -30.46 -3.81 3.02
CA GLN A 21 -31.50 -3.71 2.00
C GLN A 21 -32.91 -3.85 2.57
N SER A 22 -33.12 -4.70 3.58
CA SER A 22 -34.43 -4.83 4.23
C SER A 22 -34.80 -3.60 5.07
N LEU A 23 -33.81 -2.92 5.65
CA LEU A 23 -34.03 -1.73 6.48
C LEU A 23 -34.26 -0.46 5.66
N ASN A 24 -33.68 -0.36 4.47
CA ASN A 24 -33.74 0.83 3.60
C ASN A 24 -34.80 0.71 2.49
N GLY A 25 -35.81 -0.15 2.68
CA GLY A 25 -37.01 -0.34 1.86
C GLY A 25 -37.02 0.35 0.49
N SER A 26 -36.53 -0.33 -0.56
CA SER A 26 -36.61 0.11 -1.97
C SER A 26 -36.14 1.54 -2.28
N GLU A 27 -35.44 2.21 -1.37
CA GLU A 27 -35.00 3.58 -1.58
C GLU A 27 -33.88 3.58 -2.61
N THR A 28 -34.16 4.26 -3.73
CA THR A 28 -33.31 4.29 -4.90
C THR A 28 -32.94 5.73 -5.23
N VAL A 29 -31.74 5.91 -5.75
CA VAL A 29 -31.18 7.20 -6.14
C VAL A 29 -30.68 7.15 -7.57
N THR A 30 -30.76 8.30 -8.24
CA THR A 30 -30.02 8.50 -9.49
C THR A 30 -28.57 8.83 -9.12
N LEU A 31 -27.64 7.97 -9.52
CA LEU A 31 -26.23 8.11 -9.24
C LEU A 31 -25.50 8.66 -10.47
N GLU A 32 -24.97 9.86 -10.35
CA GLU A 32 -24.15 10.49 -11.38
C GLU A 32 -22.66 10.36 -11.00
N LEU A 33 -21.93 9.54 -11.76
CA LEU A 33 -20.49 9.27 -11.55
C LEU A 33 -19.60 10.22 -12.38
N GLY A 34 -20.18 11.31 -12.90
CA GLY A 34 -19.53 12.28 -13.78
C GLY A 34 -19.38 11.83 -15.24
N VAL A 35 -19.05 10.56 -15.48
CA VAL A 35 -18.96 9.97 -16.83
C VAL A 35 -20.14 9.08 -17.20
N ILE A 36 -20.82 8.53 -16.19
CA ILE A 36 -21.91 7.56 -16.35
C ILE A 36 -22.99 7.92 -15.35
N THR A 37 -24.25 7.85 -15.78
CA THR A 37 -25.42 8.03 -14.91
C THR A 37 -26.14 6.70 -14.79
N LEU A 38 -26.38 6.29 -13.54
CA LEU A 38 -27.09 5.07 -13.19
C LEU A 38 -28.40 5.44 -12.51
N TYR A 39 -29.51 4.97 -13.05
CA TYR A 39 -30.85 5.23 -12.53
C TYR A 39 -31.28 4.12 -11.59
N ASP A 40 -32.15 4.47 -10.63
CA ASP A 40 -32.78 3.57 -9.68
C ASP A 40 -31.81 2.68 -8.89
N VAL A 41 -30.66 3.24 -8.49
CA VAL A 41 -29.65 2.49 -7.73
C VAL A 41 -30.04 2.43 -6.26
N PRO A 42 -30.13 1.24 -5.64
CA PRO A 42 -30.43 1.13 -4.21
C PRO A 42 -29.38 1.87 -3.37
N ILE A 43 -29.81 2.72 -2.43
CA ILE A 43 -28.90 3.51 -1.58
C ILE A 43 -27.91 2.63 -0.84
N THR A 44 -28.34 1.43 -0.43
CA THR A 44 -27.49 0.46 0.26
C THR A 44 -26.35 -0.04 -0.62
N ALA A 45 -26.59 -0.22 -1.92
CA ALA A 45 -25.55 -0.58 -2.87
C ALA A 45 -24.55 0.58 -3.02
N VAL A 46 -25.05 1.82 -3.13
CA VAL A 46 -24.18 3.01 -3.21
C VAL A 46 -23.29 3.12 -1.97
N ALA A 47 -23.86 3.00 -0.77
CA ALA A 47 -23.11 3.07 0.48
C ALA A 47 -22.08 1.94 0.61
N PHE A 48 -22.49 0.71 0.33
CA PHE A 48 -21.60 -0.46 0.44
C PHE A 48 -20.45 -0.40 -0.56
N PHE A 49 -20.73 -0.19 -1.86
CA PHE A 49 -19.70 -0.14 -2.88
C PHE A 49 -18.86 1.13 -2.78
N GLY A 50 -19.42 2.26 -2.35
CA GLY A 50 -18.66 3.47 -2.08
C GLY A 50 -17.64 3.27 -0.96
N LEU A 51 -18.06 2.68 0.16
CA LEU A 51 -17.18 2.31 1.27
C LEU A 51 -16.10 1.32 0.82
N LEU A 52 -16.49 0.26 0.12
CA LEU A 52 -15.57 -0.76 -0.39
C LEU A 52 -14.53 -0.17 -1.34
N ALA A 53 -14.96 0.67 -2.29
CA ALA A 53 -14.08 1.36 -3.22
C ALA A 53 -13.10 2.27 -2.47
N GLY A 54 -13.58 3.04 -1.50
CA GLY A 54 -12.73 3.89 -0.65
C GLY A 54 -11.64 3.09 0.07
N MET A 55 -11.99 1.95 0.66
CA MET A 55 -11.01 1.05 1.30
C MET A 55 -9.97 0.52 0.30
N VAL A 56 -10.40 0.08 -0.88
CA VAL A 56 -9.49 -0.44 -1.92
C VAL A 56 -8.55 0.66 -2.41
N ILE A 57 -9.05 1.86 -2.66
CA ILE A 57 -8.24 3.01 -3.08
C ILE A 57 -7.20 3.32 -2.01
N MET A 58 -7.61 3.39 -0.74
CA MET A 58 -6.70 3.66 0.38
C MET A 58 -5.62 2.58 0.51
N LEU A 59 -5.98 1.30 0.34
CA LEU A 59 -5.03 0.19 0.37
C LEU A 59 -4.00 0.29 -0.76
N VAL A 60 -4.45 0.52 -2.00
CA VAL A 60 -3.56 0.64 -3.16
C VAL A 60 -2.64 1.85 -3.01
N ALA A 61 -3.17 2.99 -2.58
CA ALA A 61 -2.38 4.20 -2.32
C ALA A 61 -1.32 3.97 -1.23
N SER A 62 -1.70 3.28 -0.15
CA SER A 62 -0.78 2.92 0.93
C SER A 62 0.34 1.98 0.45
N ILE A 63 0.02 0.94 -0.30
CA ILE A 63 1.01 0.01 -0.86
C ILE A 63 1.97 0.74 -1.79
N HIS A 64 1.46 1.59 -2.69
CA HIS A 64 2.32 2.34 -3.61
C HIS A 64 3.28 3.27 -2.87
N ASN A 65 2.78 3.95 -1.84
CA ASN A 65 3.60 4.83 -1.02
C ASN A 65 4.66 4.04 -0.22
N ASP A 66 4.28 2.93 0.41
CA ASP A 66 5.22 2.09 1.17
C ASP A 66 6.34 1.54 0.28
N LEU A 67 6.00 1.06 -0.93
CA LEU A 67 7.00 0.58 -1.90
C LEU A 67 7.93 1.70 -2.38
N ARG A 68 7.41 2.91 -2.60
CA ARG A 68 8.21 4.08 -2.98
C ARG A 68 9.19 4.46 -1.87
N VAL A 69 8.73 4.50 -0.64
CA VAL A 69 9.55 4.81 0.54
C VAL A 69 10.65 3.76 0.70
N ARG A 70 10.31 2.46 0.64
CA ARG A 70 11.29 1.37 0.72
C ARG A 70 12.36 1.47 -0.36
N ARG A 71 12.00 1.86 -1.59
CA ARG A 71 12.97 2.07 -2.66
C ARG A 71 13.93 3.21 -2.32
N ILE A 72 13.41 4.36 -1.91
CA ILE A 72 14.23 5.53 -1.55
C ILE A 72 15.21 5.20 -0.42
N LEU A 73 14.73 4.54 0.65
CA LEU A 73 15.58 4.11 1.76
C LEU A 73 16.67 3.13 1.32
N ARG A 74 16.34 2.18 0.44
CA ARG A 74 17.31 1.21 -0.09
C ARG A 74 18.37 1.87 -0.95
N ASP A 75 17.97 2.83 -1.79
CA ASP A 75 18.90 3.55 -2.65
C ASP A 75 19.89 4.37 -1.80
N ARG A 76 19.40 5.04 -0.74
CA ARG A 76 20.26 5.77 0.22
C ARG A 76 21.22 4.87 1.00
N LEU A 77 20.74 3.74 1.51
CA LEU A 77 21.60 2.78 2.21
C LEU A 77 22.70 2.21 1.31
N THR A 78 22.42 2.04 0.02
CA THR A 78 23.42 1.54 -0.94
C THR A 78 24.46 2.61 -1.27
N GLU A 79 24.04 3.88 -1.32
CA GLU A 79 24.93 5.03 -1.47
C GLU A 79 25.85 5.17 -0.25
N GLU A 80 25.30 5.13 0.97
CA GLU A 80 26.05 5.19 2.24
C GLU A 80 27.06 4.03 2.40
N ASP A 81 26.66 2.77 2.11
CA ASP A 81 27.57 1.61 2.19
C ASP A 81 28.73 1.71 1.19
N SER A 82 28.48 2.31 0.02
CA SER A 82 29.53 2.54 -0.98
C SER A 82 30.54 3.62 -0.54
N GLU A 83 30.07 4.69 0.10
CA GLU A 83 30.92 5.75 0.65
C GLU A 83 31.73 5.26 1.87
N GLU A 84 31.14 4.44 2.73
CA GLU A 84 31.85 3.80 3.86
C GLU A 84 32.93 2.83 3.38
N ARG A 85 32.65 1.96 2.39
CA ARG A 85 33.65 1.08 1.80
C ARG A 85 34.78 1.84 1.11
N ALA A 86 34.47 2.93 0.42
CA ALA A 86 35.48 3.77 -0.23
C ALA A 86 36.42 4.39 0.82
N ARG A 87 35.88 4.95 1.91
CA ARG A 87 36.68 5.46 3.03
C ARG A 87 37.53 4.39 3.71
N PHE A 88 36.97 3.20 3.95
CA PHE A 88 37.71 2.11 4.59
C PHE A 88 38.86 1.59 3.72
N THR A 89 38.64 1.53 2.39
CA THR A 89 39.67 1.11 1.42
C THR A 89 40.82 2.11 1.37
N ASP A 90 40.50 3.40 1.36
CA ASP A 90 41.48 4.50 1.34
C ASP A 90 42.37 4.50 2.60
N HIS A 91 41.76 4.39 3.79
CA HIS A 91 42.51 4.33 5.05
C HIS A 91 43.47 3.13 5.12
N ARG A 92 43.03 1.98 4.60
CA ARG A 92 43.85 0.77 4.56
C ARG A 92 45.00 0.85 3.56
N GLN A 93 44.86 1.64 2.48
CA GLN A 93 45.95 1.88 1.54
C GLN A 93 46.99 2.85 2.13
N HIS A 94 46.56 3.92 2.80
CA HIS A 94 47.46 4.85 3.48
C HIS A 94 48.35 4.14 4.52
N ASP A 95 47.79 3.19 5.29
CA ASP A 95 48.55 2.39 6.27
C ASP A 95 49.57 1.39 5.68
N LEU A 96 49.39 1.02 4.40
CA LEU A 96 50.26 0.08 3.68
C LEU A 96 51.42 0.79 2.98
N PHE A 97 51.23 2.05 2.56
CA PHE A 97 52.24 2.85 1.86
C PHE A 97 52.89 3.93 2.75
N GLY A 98 52.34 4.23 3.94
CA GLY A 98 52.87 5.23 4.86
C GLY A 98 53.92 4.73 5.87
N LYS A 99 54.46 3.51 5.71
CA LYS A 99 55.49 2.96 6.61
C LYS A 99 56.94 3.11 6.11
N ASP A 100 57.15 3.73 4.95
CA ASP A 100 58.48 3.78 4.32
C ASP A 100 59.17 5.17 4.41
N ASP A 101 58.54 6.17 5.06
CA ASP A 101 59.04 7.57 5.05
C ASP A 101 59.63 8.07 6.39
N GLU A 102 59.78 7.22 7.42
CA GLU A 102 60.39 7.60 8.72
C GLU A 102 61.69 6.82 9.03
N GLU A 103 62.64 6.74 8.09
CA GLU A 103 64.04 6.39 8.41
C GLU A 103 65.01 7.01 7.38
N SER A 104 65.40 8.27 7.60
CA SER A 104 66.63 8.86 7.02
C SER A 104 67.13 10.04 7.85
#